data_AF-A0A7Y0ZCU5-F1
#
_entry.id   AF-A0A7Y0ZCU5-F1
#
_cell.length_a   1.000
_cell.length_b   1.000
_cell.length_c   1.000
_cell.angle_alpha   90.00
_cell.angle_beta   90.00
_cell.angle_gamma   90.00
#
_symmetry.space_group_name_H-M   'P 1'
#
loop_
_entity.id
_entity.type
_entity.pdbx_description
1 polymer ?
#
loop_
_entity_poly.entity_id
_entity_poly.type
_entity_poly.pdbx_seq_one_letter_code
_entity_poly.pdbx_strand_id
1 'polypeptide(L)' 'MGYINPLLKLPSGRALLDLPAEDRARIEAVMRDLRDQANTEAENSWKRRKGPMAAYWRAVSTYARHLAHALSHKPLP' A
#
# COMPACT_ATOMS: atom_id res chain seq x y z
N MET A 1 5.48 -17.07 -9.49
CA MET A 1 5.83 -16.79 -8.08
C MET A 1 4.85 -15.76 -7.54
N GLY A 2 4.02 -16.13 -6.56
CA GLY A 2 3.07 -15.20 -5.95
C GLY A 2 3.80 -14.07 -5.24
N TYR A 3 3.29 -12.85 -5.38
CA TYR A 3 3.81 -11.69 -4.67
C TYR A 3 3.74 -11.93 -3.16
N ILE A 4 4.89 -12.09 -2.50
CA ILE A 4 4.95 -12.25 -1.05
C ILE A 4 4.81 -10.85 -0.43
N ASN A 5 3.66 -10.58 0.18
CA ASN A 5 3.42 -9.31 0.86
C ASN A 5 4.15 -9.29 2.22
N PRO A 6 5.16 -8.43 2.43
CA PRO A 6 5.90 -8.38 3.68
C PRO A 6 5.02 -7.98 4.87
N LEU A 7 3.94 -7.22 4.64
CA LEU A 7 3.01 -6.80 5.69
C LEU A 7 2.35 -8.01 6.39
N LEU A 8 2.00 -9.05 5.63
CA LEU A 8 1.36 -10.26 6.14
C LEU A 8 2.31 -11.18 6.93
N LYS A 9 3.61 -10.86 6.99
CA LYS A 9 4.56 -11.51 7.89
C LYS A 9 4.50 -10.95 9.31
N LEU A 10 3.85 -9.81 9.52
CA LEU A 10 3.73 -9.15 10.82
C LEU A 10 2.37 -9.48 11.47
N PRO A 11 2.29 -9.67 12.81
CA PRO A 11 1.03 -9.97 13.48
C PRO A 11 -0.07 -8.94 13.21
N SER A 12 0.24 -7.64 13.34
CA SER A 12 -0.72 -6.56 13.07
C SER A 12 -1.14 -6.50 11.59
N GLY A 13 -0.27 -6.90 10.67
CA GLY A 13 -0.59 -6.98 9.25
C GLY A 13 -1.58 -8.11 8.93
N ARG A 14 -1.53 -9.22 9.67
CA ARG A 14 -2.49 -10.33 9.55
C ARG A 14 -3.87 -9.97 10.10
N ALA A 15 -3.93 -9.20 11.20
CA ALA A 15 -5.19 -8.76 11.80
C ALA A 15 -6.09 -7.96 10.83
N LEU A 16 -5.50 -7.35 9.79
CA LEU A 16 -6.25 -6.68 8.72
C LEU A 16 -7.11 -7.63 7.89
N LEU A 17 -6.77 -8.92 7.84
CA LEU A 17 -7.54 -9.94 7.12
C LEU A 17 -8.84 -10.29 7.84
N ASP A 18 -8.90 -10.05 9.15
CA ASP A 18 -10.07 -10.35 10.00
C ASP A 18 -11.14 -9.24 9.94
N LEU A 19 -10.84 -8.12 9.26
CA LEU A 19 -11.78 -7.03 9.06
C LEU A 19 -12.97 -7.46 8.16
N PRO A 20 -14.17 -6.91 8.39
CA PRO A 20 -15.31 -7.08 7.49
C PRO A 20 -14.93 -6.77 6.03
N ALA A 21 -15.51 -7.52 5.09
CA ALA A 21 -15.16 -7.39 3.67
C ALA A 21 -15.37 -5.96 3.13
N GLU A 22 -16.41 -5.27 3.60
CA GLU A 22 -16.69 -3.88 3.24
C GLU A 22 -15.62 -2.90 3.73
N ASP A 23 -15.12 -3.09 4.95
CA ASP A 23 -14.07 -2.23 5.52
C ASP A 23 -12.75 -2.44 4.79
N ARG A 24 -12.42 -3.69 4.48
CA ARG A 24 -11.24 -4.00 3.66
C ARG A 24 -11.33 -3.35 2.29
N ALA A 25 -12.49 -3.40 1.63
CA ALA A 25 -12.69 -2.77 0.34
C ALA A 25 -12.55 -1.24 0.39
N ARG A 26 -13.13 -0.59 1.42
CA ARG A 26 -13.01 0.87 1.62
C ARG A 26 -11.55 1.29 1.83
N ILE A 27 -10.82 0.59 2.70
CA ILE A 27 -9.41 0.89 2.98
C ILE A 27 -8.55 0.58 1.75
N GLU A 28 -8.80 -0.52 1.05
CA GLU A 28 -8.10 -0.88 -0.19
C GLU A 28 -8.20 0.25 -1.23
N ALA A 29 -9.41 0.78 -1.46
CA ALA A 29 -9.64 1.86 -2.42
C ALA A 29 -8.78 3.09 -2.07
N VAL A 30 -8.84 3.56 -0.82
CA VAL A 30 -8.04 4.70 -0.35
C VAL A 30 -6.54 4.45 -0.52
N MET A 31 -6.07 3.24 -0.22
CA MET A 31 -4.65 2.90 -0.34
C MET A 31 -4.17 2.80 -1.78
N ARG A 32 -5.05 2.45 -2.72
CA ARG A 32 -4.75 2.51 -4.17
C ARG A 32 -4.61 3.95 -4.64
N ASP A 33 -5.52 4.82 -4.24
CA ASP A 33 -5.46 6.24 -4.58
C ASP A 33 -4.19 6.91 -4.00
N LEU A 34 -3.90 6.64 -2.72
CA LEU A 34 -2.69 7.13 -2.06
C LEU A 34 -1.42 6.60 -2.72
N ARG A 35 -1.40 5.33 -3.15
CA ARG A 35 -0.26 4.77 -3.89
C ARG A 35 0.02 5.58 -5.15
N ASP A 36 -1.02 5.86 -5.93
CA ASP A 36 -0.90 6.48 -7.24
C ASP A 36 -0.53 7.97 -7.11
N GLN A 37 -1.14 8.69 -6.16
CA GLN A 37 -0.77 10.06 -5.85
C GLN A 37 0.67 10.17 -5.32
N ALA A 38 1.05 9.33 -4.34
CA ALA A 38 2.41 9.33 -3.81
C ALA A 38 3.46 8.97 -4.87
N ASN A 39 3.13 8.07 -5.80
CA ASN A 39 4.01 7.78 -6.94
C ASN A 39 4.23 9.03 -7.81
N THR A 40 3.17 9.78 -8.08
CA THR A 40 3.24 11.04 -8.85
C THR A 40 4.10 12.08 -8.14
N GLU A 41 3.93 12.23 -6.82
CA GLU A 41 4.75 13.16 -6.01
C GLU A 41 6.22 12.75 -5.91
N ALA A 42 6.51 11.44 -5.90
CA ALA A 42 7.88 10.94 -5.98
C ALA A 42 8.54 11.36 -7.30
N GLU A 43 7.87 11.14 -8.44
CA GLU A 43 8.37 11.54 -9.76
C GLU A 43 8.53 13.06 -9.89
N ASN A 44 7.59 13.83 -9.36
CA ASN A 44 7.70 15.29 -9.31
C ASN A 44 8.89 15.75 -8.47
N SER A 45 9.14 15.09 -7.33
CA SER A 45 10.28 15.39 -6.46
C SER A 45 11.61 15.03 -7.12
N TRP A 46 11.69 13.93 -7.86
CA TRP A 46 12.87 13.58 -8.66
C TRP A 46 13.18 14.65 -9.71
N LYS A 47 12.17 15.06 -10.50
CA LYS A 47 12.33 16.11 -11.52
C LYS A 47 12.83 17.44 -10.92
N ARG A 48 12.39 17.76 -9.70
CA ARG A 48 12.80 18.95 -8.95
C ARG A 48 14.11 18.79 -8.18
N ARG A 49 14.83 17.66 -8.35
CA ARG A 49 16.09 17.34 -7.66
C ARG A 49 15.96 17.30 -6.13
N LYS A 50 14.78 16.94 -5.61
CA LYS A 50 14.50 16.79 -4.17
C LYS A 50 14.59 15.33 -3.74
N GLY A 51 15.81 14.78 -3.75
CA GLY A 51 16.07 13.35 -3.52
C GLY A 51 15.42 12.76 -2.27
N PRO A 52 15.62 13.35 -1.07
CA PRO A 52 14.99 12.85 0.17
C PRO A 52 13.46 12.81 0.10
N MET A 53 12.83 13.84 -0.47
CA MET A 53 11.39 13.90 -0.60
C MET A 53 10.87 12.87 -1.61
N ALA A 54 11.61 12.64 -2.68
CA ALA A 54 11.26 11.63 -3.67
C ALA A 54 11.31 10.21 -3.09
N ALA A 55 12.33 9.91 -2.28
CA ALA A 55 12.44 8.66 -1.54
C ALA A 55 11.30 8.49 -0.51
N TYR A 56 10.96 9.55 0.22
CA TYR A 56 9.81 9.57 1.14
C TYR A 56 8.50 9.20 0.43
N TRP A 57 8.17 9.91 -0.66
CA TRP A 57 6.96 9.63 -1.43
C TRP A 57 6.96 8.22 -2.04
N ARG A 58 8.12 7.75 -2.51
CA ARG A 58 8.29 6.38 -3.01
C ARG A 58 8.02 5.34 -1.92
N ALA A 59 8.44 5.60 -0.68
CA ALA A 59 8.16 4.73 0.45
C ALA A 59 6.65 4.69 0.77
N VAL A 60 5.98 5.86 0.80
CA VAL A 60 4.52 5.94 0.99
C VAL A 60 3.79 5.11 -0.08
N SER A 61 4.14 5.28 -1.34
CA SER A 61 3.55 4.52 -2.45
C SER A 61 3.74 3.00 -2.28
N THR A 62 4.92 2.58 -1.81
CA THR A 62 5.27 1.18 -1.59
C THR A 62 4.44 0.55 -0.46
N TYR A 63 4.36 1.21 0.69
CA TYR A 63 3.57 0.71 1.82
C TYR A 63 2.06 0.73 1.53
N ALA A 64 1.56 1.77 0.85
CA ALA A 64 0.16 1.82 0.42
C ALA A 64 -0.18 0.66 -0.52
N ARG A 65 0.70 0.32 -1.47
CA ARG A 65 0.57 -0.87 -2.32
C ARG A 65 0.54 -2.16 -1.50
N HIS A 66 1.45 -2.33 -0.55
CA HIS A 66 1.47 -3.51 0.31
C HIS A 66 0.16 -3.65 1.08
N LEU A 67 -0.33 -2.57 1.67
CA LEU A 67 -1.59 -2.59 2.42
C LEU A 67 -2.78 -2.90 1.51
N ALA A 68 -2.92 -2.22 0.37
CA ALA A 68 -3.99 -2.49 -0.59
C ALA A 68 -3.99 -3.97 -1.03
N HIS A 69 -2.82 -4.53 -1.32
CA HIS A 69 -2.73 -5.93 -1.72
C HIS A 69 -3.09 -6.90 -0.60
N ALA A 70 -2.70 -6.61 0.65
CA ALA A 70 -3.10 -7.43 1.80
C ALA A 70 -4.63 -7.48 1.95
N LEU A 71 -5.30 -6.35 1.77
CA LEU A 71 -6.75 -6.23 1.90
C LEU A 71 -7.52 -6.89 0.74
N SER A 72 -6.90 -6.95 -0.45
CA SER A 72 -7.48 -7.61 -1.64
C SER A 72 -7.51 -9.14 -1.54
N HIS A 73 -6.80 -9.75 -0.58
CA HIS A 73 -6.84 -11.19 -0.39
C HIS A 73 -8.23 -11.62 0.11
N LYS A 74 -8.94 -12.33 -0.76
CA LYS A 74 -10.19 -13.02 -0.42
C LYS A 74 -9.89 -14.02 0.70
N PRO A 75 -10.57 -13.96 1.86
CA PRO A 75 -10.56 -15.09 2.78
C PRO A 75 -11.15 -16.27 2.01
N LEU A 76 -10.44 -17.40 1.97
CA LEU A 76 -11.06 -18.62 1.45
C LEU A 76 -12.27 -18.94 2.34
N PRO A 77 -13.39 -19.39 1.75
CA PRO A 77 -14.58 -19.78 2.49
C PRO A 77 -14.28 -20.91 3.47
#